data_AF-A0A9J5YWN8-F1
#
_entry.id   AF-A0A9J5YWN8-F1
#
_cell.length_a   1.000
_cell.length_b   1.000
_cell.length_c   1.000
_cell.angle_alpha   90.00
_cell.angle_beta   90.00
_cell.angle_gamma   90.00
#
_symmetry.space_group_name_H-M   'P 1'
#
loop_
_entity.id
_entity.type
_entity.pdbx_description
1 polymer ?
#
loop_
_entity_poly.entity_id
_entity_poly.type
_entity_poly.pdbx_seq_one_letter_code
_entity_poly.pdbx_strand_id
1 'polypeptide(L)'
;MNRMFELDPNAVAWCNEKEPSQWTIAYFSSNAKSDMLLNNVCEVYNSMILDARDKPILTLLEKLKYLLMARMLANREKAKQWNLGASIMDNWAVDLEKRACSCRKWTFTGIPCKHAIAAIWANREDTLDYVHDSYKVETYRKIYENAIFSMNDRQIWPKSNKLPPLPPRSLTSTKRGRK
;
A
#
# COMPACT_ATOMS: atom_id res chain seq x y z
N MET A 1 16.27 -1.54 -14.94
CA MET A 1 17.45 -0.79 -14.45
C MET A 1 17.91 0.25 -15.47
N ASN A 2 18.03 -0.09 -16.76
CA ASN A 2 18.45 0.83 -17.84
C ASN A 2 17.57 2.11 -17.93
N ARG A 3 16.25 1.95 -17.85
CA ARG A 3 15.31 3.09 -17.82
C ARG A 3 15.45 4.03 -16.61
N MET A 4 16.04 3.54 -15.51
CA MET A 4 16.27 4.34 -14.30
C MET A 4 17.58 5.14 -14.42
N PHE A 5 18.58 4.57 -15.10
CA PHE A 5 19.83 5.25 -15.48
C PHE A 5 19.56 6.47 -16.36
N GLU A 6 18.60 6.37 -17.29
CA GLU A 6 18.20 7.47 -18.17
C GLU A 6 17.50 8.62 -17.42
N LEU A 7 16.88 8.35 -16.27
CA LEU A 7 16.12 9.35 -15.51
C LEU A 7 16.98 10.09 -14.47
N ASP A 8 17.77 9.35 -13.68
CA ASP A 8 18.65 9.94 -12.66
C ASP A 8 19.83 9.00 -12.33
N PRO A 9 21.05 9.30 -12.82
CA PRO A 9 22.25 8.53 -12.52
C PRO A 9 22.61 8.48 -11.02
N ASN A 10 22.31 9.55 -10.26
CA ASN A 10 22.64 9.62 -8.83
C ASN A 10 21.73 8.68 -8.02
N ALA A 11 20.46 8.55 -8.42
CA ALA A 11 19.54 7.61 -7.81
C ALA A 11 20.01 6.15 -8.00
N VAL A 12 20.55 5.83 -9.18
CA VAL A 12 21.11 4.49 -9.44
C VAL A 12 22.35 4.23 -8.59
N ALA A 13 23.26 5.21 -8.48
CA ALA A 13 24.43 5.08 -7.62
C ALA A 13 24.03 4.87 -6.15
N TRP A 14 23.03 5.58 -5.65
CA TRP A 14 22.49 5.40 -4.30
C TRP A 14 21.88 4.01 -4.11
N CYS A 15 21.08 3.50 -5.07
CA CYS A 15 20.52 2.15 -4.98
C CYS A 15 21.60 1.07 -4.99
N ASN A 16 22.67 1.25 -5.78
CA ASN A 16 23.79 0.30 -5.84
C ASN A 16 24.63 0.30 -4.55
N GLU A 17 24.66 1.41 -3.79
CA GLU A 17 25.30 1.47 -2.47
C GLU A 17 24.53 0.65 -1.41
N LYS A 18 23.23 0.39 -1.63
CA LYS A 18 22.36 -0.32 -0.69
C LYS A 18 22.15 -1.77 -1.08
N GLU A 19 22.04 -2.62 -0.08
CA GLU A 19 21.71 -4.03 -0.30
C GLU A 19 20.35 -4.13 -1.03
N PRO A 20 20.23 -4.93 -2.10
CA PRO A 20 18.99 -5.04 -2.88
C PRO A 20 17.74 -5.39 -2.06
N SER A 21 17.92 -6.09 -0.93
CA SER A 21 16.87 -6.41 0.04
C SER A 21 16.21 -5.19 0.69
N GLN A 22 16.85 -4.02 0.66
CA GLN A 22 16.35 -2.80 1.30
C GLN A 22 15.47 -1.95 0.38
N TRP A 23 15.59 -2.10 -0.93
CA TRP A 23 14.97 -1.17 -1.89
C TRP A 23 14.27 -1.85 -3.07
N THR A 24 14.54 -3.14 -3.34
CA THR A 24 13.90 -3.87 -4.43
C THR A 24 12.87 -4.87 -3.91
N ILE A 25 11.62 -4.73 -4.35
CA ILE A 25 10.49 -5.63 -4.03
C ILE A 25 10.84 -7.10 -4.32
N ALA A 26 11.69 -7.39 -5.30
CA ALA A 26 12.09 -8.75 -5.66
C ALA A 26 12.71 -9.56 -4.51
N TYR A 27 13.29 -8.89 -3.51
CA TYR A 27 13.95 -9.49 -2.34
C TYR A 27 13.13 -9.39 -1.05
N PHE A 28 11.96 -8.73 -1.10
CA PHE A 28 11.12 -8.59 0.10
C PHE A 28 10.50 -9.93 0.48
N SER A 29 10.39 -10.18 1.79
CA SER A 29 9.67 -11.34 2.29
C SER A 29 8.18 -11.24 1.93
N SER A 30 7.59 -12.35 1.52
CA SER A 30 6.16 -12.45 1.26
C SER A 30 5.34 -12.74 2.53
N ASN A 31 5.96 -12.75 3.71
CA ASN A 31 5.27 -13.05 4.97
C ASN A 31 4.24 -11.97 5.34
N ALA A 32 4.62 -10.70 5.21
CA ALA A 32 3.70 -9.59 5.45
C ALA A 32 2.87 -9.34 4.18
N LYS A 33 1.55 -9.55 4.27
CA LYS A 33 0.61 -9.24 3.20
C LYS A 33 0.20 -7.77 3.29
N SER A 34 1.01 -6.88 2.71
CA SER A 34 0.69 -5.46 2.61
C SER A 34 1.44 -4.81 1.43
N ASP A 35 0.68 -4.21 0.52
CA ASP A 35 1.22 -3.35 -0.56
C ASP A 35 1.57 -1.94 -0.05
N MET A 36 1.04 -1.56 1.14
CA MET A 36 1.00 -0.16 1.57
C MET A 36 2.11 0.19 2.53
N LEU A 37 3.01 1.06 2.06
CA LEU A 37 3.77 1.97 2.93
C LEU A 37 2.78 3.01 3.47
N LEU A 38 2.36 2.82 4.72
CA LEU A 38 1.25 3.51 5.40
C LEU A 38 1.34 5.05 5.46
N ASN A 39 2.47 5.66 5.13
CA ASN A 39 2.64 7.12 5.26
C ASN A 39 1.74 7.92 4.31
N ASN A 40 1.62 7.51 3.05
CA ASN A 40 0.83 8.26 2.05
C ASN A 40 -0.67 8.31 2.39
N VAL A 41 -1.22 7.24 2.99
CA VAL A 41 -2.64 7.20 3.38
C VAL A 41 -2.90 8.11 4.56
N CYS A 42 -2.02 8.09 5.57
CA CYS A 42 -2.12 8.98 6.72
C CYS A 42 -1.96 10.46 6.32
N GLU A 43 -1.01 10.78 5.45
CA GLU A 43 -0.81 12.16 4.95
C GLU A 43 -2.03 12.66 4.17
N VAL A 44 -2.57 11.84 3.26
CA VAL A 44 -3.78 12.19 2.50
C VAL A 44 -4.99 12.31 3.42
N TYR A 45 -5.16 11.40 4.38
CA TYR A 45 -6.25 11.48 5.37
C TYR A 45 -6.16 12.75 6.21
N ASN A 46 -4.99 13.02 6.79
CA ASN A 46 -4.75 14.22 7.58
C ASN A 46 -5.04 15.49 6.79
N SER A 47 -4.62 15.55 5.52
CA SER A 47 -4.92 16.68 4.63
C SER A 47 -6.42 16.83 4.34
N MET A 48 -7.16 15.72 4.19
CA MET A 48 -8.60 15.76 3.90
C MET A 48 -9.43 16.26 5.08
N ILE A 49 -8.98 16.02 6.32
CA ILE A 49 -9.73 16.39 7.53
C ILE A 49 -9.28 17.71 8.15
N LEU A 50 -8.30 18.43 7.58
CA LEU A 50 -7.78 19.68 8.16
C LEU A 50 -8.88 20.66 8.53
N ASP A 51 -9.83 20.90 7.62
CA ASP A 51 -10.92 21.86 7.86
C ASP A 51 -12.07 21.30 8.71
N ALA A 52 -11.98 20.03 9.12
CA ALA A 52 -13.04 19.28 9.78
C ALA A 52 -12.66 18.87 11.20
N ARG A 53 -11.38 18.67 11.48
CA ARG A 53 -10.87 18.08 12.72
C ARG A 53 -11.08 18.94 13.96
N ASP A 54 -11.15 20.26 13.78
CA ASP A 54 -11.36 21.23 14.87
C ASP A 54 -12.87 21.52 15.09
N LYS A 55 -13.75 20.81 14.38
CA LYS A 55 -15.22 20.95 14.47
C LYS A 55 -15.82 19.86 15.34
N PRO A 56 -17.07 20.02 15.82
CA PRO A 56 -17.76 18.95 16.56
C PRO A 56 -17.76 17.63 15.80
N ILE A 57 -17.74 16.51 16.54
CA ILE A 57 -17.63 15.16 15.97
C ILE A 57 -18.70 14.86 14.91
N LEU A 58 -19.91 15.40 15.08
CA LEU A 58 -21.00 15.28 14.11
C LEU A 58 -20.63 15.92 12.77
N THR A 59 -20.08 17.13 12.79
CA THR A 59 -19.65 17.85 11.58
C THR A 59 -18.46 17.16 10.90
N LEU A 60 -17.55 16.56 11.69
CA LEU A 60 -16.46 15.74 11.16
C LEU A 60 -17.00 14.50 10.44
N LEU A 61 -17.93 13.77 11.06
CA LEU A 61 -18.55 12.56 10.49
C LEU A 61 -19.33 12.85 9.21
N GLU A 62 -20.09 13.95 9.17
CA GLU A 62 -20.80 14.40 7.96
C GLU A 62 -19.84 14.71 6.82
N LYS A 63 -18.75 15.44 7.09
CA LYS A 63 -17.71 15.72 6.10
C LYS A 63 -17.04 14.43 5.60
N LEU A 64 -16.71 13.49 6.49
CA LEU A 64 -16.13 12.20 6.11
C LEU A 64 -17.08 11.41 5.20
N LYS A 65 -18.37 11.37 5.54
CA LYS A 65 -19.40 10.74 4.71
C LYS A 65 -19.44 11.36 3.31
N TYR A 66 -19.49 12.70 3.22
CA TYR A 66 -19.50 13.41 1.94
C TYR A 66 -18.26 13.10 1.09
N LEU A 67 -17.06 13.17 1.70
CA LEU A 67 -15.79 12.88 1.02
C LEU A 67 -15.75 11.45 0.47
N LEU A 68 -16.20 10.47 1.24
CA LEU A 68 -16.29 9.08 0.79
C LEU A 68 -17.24 8.91 -0.39
N MET A 69 -18.45 9.48 -0.31
CA MET A 69 -19.43 9.41 -1.40
C MET A 69 -18.92 10.07 -2.67
N ALA A 70 -18.36 11.28 -2.57
CA ALA A 70 -17.80 12.00 -3.71
C ALA A 70 -16.64 11.22 -4.37
N ARG A 71 -15.76 10.62 -3.55
CA ARG A 71 -14.66 9.78 -4.04
C ARG A 71 -15.15 8.52 -4.73
N MET A 72 -16.15 7.84 -4.17
CA MET A 72 -16.75 6.66 -4.81
C MET A 72 -17.36 7.00 -6.17
N LEU A 73 -18.07 8.12 -6.28
CA LEU A 73 -18.63 8.59 -7.54
C LEU A 73 -17.54 8.90 -8.57
N ALA A 74 -16.53 9.68 -8.17
CA ALA A 74 -15.42 10.04 -9.06
C ALA A 74 -14.64 8.79 -9.53
N ASN A 75 -14.43 7.81 -8.65
CA ASN A 75 -13.81 6.53 -9.01
C ASN A 75 -14.67 5.73 -9.98
N ARG A 76 -16.00 5.71 -9.79
CA ARG A 76 -16.94 5.03 -10.68
C ARG A 76 -16.92 5.63 -12.09
N GLU A 77 -16.89 6.96 -12.21
CA GLU A 77 -16.80 7.63 -13.52
C GLU A 77 -15.46 7.34 -14.21
N LYS A 78 -14.35 7.37 -13.46
CA LYS A 78 -13.03 6.98 -14.00
C LYS A 78 -13.02 5.53 -14.48
N ALA A 79 -13.64 4.62 -13.72
CA ALA A 79 -13.70 3.21 -14.10
C ALA A 79 -14.43 2.97 -15.43
N LYS A 80 -15.43 3.80 -15.79
CA LYS A 80 -16.08 3.72 -17.11
C LYS A 80 -15.13 4.03 -18.27
N GLN A 81 -14.09 4.84 -18.03
CA GLN A 81 -13.10 5.23 -19.03
C GLN A 81 -11.97 4.20 -19.16
N TRP A 82 -11.96 3.17 -18.32
CA TRP A 82 -10.94 2.13 -18.38
C TRP A 82 -11.20 1.23 -19.58
N ASN A 83 -10.32 1.33 -20.59
CA ASN A 83 -10.24 0.32 -21.63
C ASN A 83 -9.72 -0.97 -21.01
N LEU A 84 -10.64 -1.88 -20.66
CA LEU A 84 -10.34 -3.25 -20.23
C LEU A 84 -9.85 -4.15 -21.37
N GLY A 85 -9.46 -3.57 -22.51
CA GLY A 85 -8.84 -4.30 -23.60
C GLY A 85 -7.57 -4.97 -23.10
N ALA A 86 -7.55 -6.30 -23.17
CA ALA A 86 -6.35 -7.08 -22.92
C ALA A 86 -5.22 -6.49 -23.77
N SER A 87 -4.16 -6.01 -23.12
CA SER A 87 -2.90 -5.79 -23.80
C SER A 87 -2.47 -7.15 -24.33
N ILE A 88 -2.69 -7.39 -25.63
CA ILE A 88 -2.38 -8.67 -26.31
C ILE A 88 -0.87 -9.01 -26.20
N MET A 89 -0.05 -8.06 -25.73
CA MET A 89 1.40 -8.21 -25.61
C MET A 89 1.92 -8.50 -24.19
N ASP A 90 1.07 -8.46 -23.15
CA ASP A 90 1.53 -8.74 -21.79
C ASP A 90 1.06 -10.13 -21.31
N ASN A 91 1.83 -11.17 -21.65
CA ASN A 91 1.57 -12.53 -21.18
C ASN A 91 2.00 -12.67 -19.70
N TRP A 92 1.03 -12.65 -18.79
CA TRP A 92 1.26 -12.93 -17.37
C TRP A 92 0.82 -14.36 -17.04
N ALA A 93 1.72 -15.13 -16.43
CA ALA A 93 1.40 -16.45 -15.92
C ALA A 93 0.72 -16.32 -14.55
N VAL A 94 -0.44 -16.97 -14.39
CA VAL A 94 -1.20 -17.03 -13.14
C VAL A 94 -1.28 -18.48 -12.71
N ASP A 95 -0.94 -18.74 -11.46
CA ASP A 95 -1.07 -20.03 -10.79
C ASP A 95 -2.11 -19.86 -9.67
N LEU A 96 -3.30 -20.42 -9.87
CA LEU A 96 -4.42 -20.27 -8.94
C LEU A 96 -4.24 -21.11 -7.68
N GLU A 97 -3.64 -22.30 -7.80
CA GLU A 97 -3.36 -23.18 -6.66
C GLU A 97 -2.37 -22.53 -5.69
N LYS A 98 -1.28 -21.98 -6.23
CA LYS A 98 -0.28 -21.26 -5.43
C LYS A 98 -0.67 -19.83 -5.09
N ARG A 99 -1.84 -19.38 -5.56
CA ARG A 99 -2.34 -17.99 -5.40
C ARG A 99 -1.27 -16.97 -5.80
N ALA A 100 -0.64 -17.21 -6.94
CA ALA A 100 0.52 -16.48 -7.42
C ALA A 100 0.31 -15.98 -8.85
N CYS A 101 0.91 -14.84 -9.17
CA CYS A 101 0.94 -14.28 -10.51
C CYS A 101 2.36 -13.79 -10.80
N SER A 102 2.83 -13.91 -12.05
CA SER A 102 4.17 -13.48 -12.44
C SER A 102 4.42 -11.97 -12.22
N CYS A 103 3.35 -11.16 -12.10
CA CYS A 103 3.44 -9.76 -11.67
C CYS A 103 3.82 -9.57 -10.19
N ARG A 104 3.88 -10.66 -9.41
CA ARG A 104 4.15 -10.76 -7.96
C ARG A 104 3.22 -10.00 -7.02
N LYS A 105 2.34 -9.14 -7.55
CA LYS A 105 1.33 -8.42 -6.76
C LYS A 105 0.48 -9.40 -5.94
N TRP A 106 0.06 -10.51 -6.58
CA TRP A 106 -0.51 -11.73 -5.98
C TRP A 106 0.01 -12.02 -4.57
N THR A 107 1.30 -12.33 -4.60
CA THR A 107 2.08 -12.89 -3.51
C THR A 107 2.35 -11.89 -2.39
N PHE A 108 2.55 -10.60 -2.71
CA PHE A 108 2.86 -9.55 -1.75
C PHE A 108 1.64 -8.95 -1.09
N THR A 109 0.57 -8.72 -1.86
CA THR A 109 -0.63 -8.10 -1.30
C THR A 109 -1.54 -9.14 -0.69
N GLY A 110 -1.49 -10.40 -1.11
CA GLY A 110 -2.50 -11.40 -0.73
C GLY A 110 -3.88 -11.12 -1.33
N ILE A 111 -4.00 -10.14 -2.23
CA ILE A 111 -5.24 -9.76 -2.92
C ILE A 111 -5.05 -10.01 -4.42
N PRO A 112 -5.92 -10.81 -5.08
CA PRO A 112 -5.82 -11.09 -6.51
C PRO A 112 -5.57 -9.83 -7.35
N CYS A 113 -4.52 -9.87 -8.17
CA CYS A 113 -4.22 -8.78 -9.10
C CYS A 113 -5.15 -8.80 -10.31
N LYS A 114 -5.13 -7.76 -11.16
CA LYS A 114 -5.98 -7.69 -12.38
C LYS A 114 -5.85 -8.91 -13.30
N HIS A 115 -4.67 -9.53 -13.39
CA HIS A 115 -4.45 -10.74 -14.19
C HIS A 115 -5.06 -11.98 -13.51
N ALA A 116 -4.93 -12.08 -12.19
CA ALA A 116 -5.50 -13.16 -11.41
C ALA A 116 -7.02 -13.11 -11.42
N ILE A 117 -7.61 -11.92 -11.27
CA ILE A 117 -9.07 -11.72 -11.36
C ILE A 117 -9.60 -12.19 -12.71
N ALA A 118 -8.92 -11.84 -13.81
CA ALA A 118 -9.30 -12.29 -15.14
C ALA A 118 -9.24 -13.83 -15.28
N ALA A 119 -8.21 -14.47 -14.73
CA ALA A 119 -8.08 -15.93 -14.73
C ALA A 119 -9.17 -16.61 -13.88
N ILE A 120 -9.48 -16.07 -12.70
CA ILE A 120 -10.54 -16.57 -11.81
C ILE A 120 -11.91 -16.46 -12.49
N TRP A 121 -12.19 -15.32 -13.13
CA TRP A 121 -13.43 -15.14 -13.88
C TRP A 121 -13.54 -16.07 -15.08
N ALA A 122 -12.43 -16.38 -15.76
CA ALA A 122 -12.41 -17.36 -16.84
C ALA A 122 -12.78 -18.77 -16.33
N ASN A 123 -12.41 -19.10 -15.09
CA ASN A 123 -12.78 -20.34 -14.40
C ASN A 123 -14.18 -20.31 -13.76
N ARG A 124 -14.91 -19.18 -13.84
CA ARG A 124 -16.24 -18.96 -13.21
C ARG A 124 -16.25 -19.12 -11.69
N GLU A 125 -15.14 -18.82 -11.03
CA GLU A 125 -15.01 -18.86 -9.58
C GLU A 125 -15.17 -17.45 -8.97
N ASP A 126 -15.43 -17.39 -7.66
CA ASP A 126 -15.51 -16.10 -6.96
C ASP A 126 -14.12 -15.61 -6.55
N THR A 127 -13.85 -14.34 -6.87
CA THR A 127 -12.59 -13.66 -6.55
C THR A 127 -12.33 -13.53 -5.05
N LEU A 128 -13.37 -13.48 -4.23
CA LEU A 128 -13.24 -13.29 -2.78
C LEU A 128 -12.65 -14.53 -2.08
N ASP A 129 -12.88 -15.73 -2.62
CA ASP A 129 -12.32 -16.99 -2.10
C ASP A 129 -10.80 -17.07 -2.20
N TYR A 130 -10.23 -16.28 -3.12
CA TYR A 130 -8.81 -16.20 -3.42
C TYR A 130 -8.07 -15.12 -2.62
N VAL A 131 -8.78 -14.36 -1.79
CA VAL A 131 -8.19 -13.36 -0.89
C VAL A 131 -7.53 -14.05 0.30
N HIS A 132 -6.34 -13.57 0.67
CA HIS A 132 -5.58 -14.10 1.80
C HIS A 132 -6.33 -13.90 3.13
N ASP A 133 -6.22 -14.88 4.03
CA ASP A 133 -6.96 -14.92 5.29
C ASP A 133 -6.67 -13.72 6.20
N SER A 134 -5.55 -13.02 6.00
CA SER A 134 -5.22 -11.78 6.72
C SER A 134 -6.27 -10.66 6.56
N TYR A 135 -7.08 -10.70 5.49
CA TYR A 135 -8.12 -9.70 5.24
C TYR A 135 -9.52 -10.16 5.66
N LYS A 136 -9.65 -11.36 6.22
CA LYS A 136 -10.93 -11.88 6.69
C LYS A 136 -11.32 -11.28 8.03
N VAL A 137 -12.63 -11.11 8.23
CA VAL A 137 -13.19 -10.51 9.44
C VAL A 137 -12.85 -11.37 10.66
N GLU A 138 -12.82 -12.69 10.50
CA GLU A 138 -12.46 -13.64 11.54
C GLU A 138 -11.03 -13.41 12.04
N THR A 139 -10.08 -13.23 11.12
CA THR A 139 -8.68 -12.95 11.45
C THR A 139 -8.53 -11.59 12.11
N TYR A 140 -9.24 -10.56 11.60
CA TYR A 140 -9.27 -9.24 12.23
C TYR A 140 -9.77 -9.33 13.67
N ARG A 141 -10.90 -10.01 13.91
CA ARG A 141 -11.44 -10.22 15.26
C ARG A 141 -10.46 -10.94 16.18
N LYS A 142 -9.78 -11.98 15.71
CA LYS A 142 -8.76 -12.70 16.48
C LYS A 142 -7.56 -11.82 16.84
N ILE A 143 -7.11 -10.96 15.92
CA ILE A 143 -5.99 -10.04 16.17
C ILE A 143 -6.35 -9.04 17.28
N TYR A 144 -7.57 -8.49 17.22
CA TYR A 144 -8.07 -7.49 18.17
C TYR A 144 -8.88 -8.09 19.34
N GLU A 145 -8.85 -9.41 19.51
CA GLU A 145 -9.54 -10.10 20.62
C GLU A 145 -8.93 -9.70 21.95
N ASN A 146 -7.61 -9.52 21.97
CA ASN A 146 -6.88 -9.06 23.14
C ASN A 146 -6.91 -7.55 23.26
N ALA A 147 -7.04 -7.06 24.50
CA ALA A 147 -6.97 -5.64 24.78
C ALA A 147 -5.60 -5.07 24.35
N ILE A 148 -5.62 -4.06 23.49
CA ILE A 148 -4.43 -3.25 23.19
C ILE A 148 -4.27 -2.27 24.35
N PHE A 149 -3.34 -2.57 25.26
CA PHE A 149 -3.02 -1.67 26.36
C PHE A 149 -2.38 -0.38 25.84
N SER A 150 -2.61 0.71 26.55
CA SER A 150 -1.91 1.96 26.30
C SER A 150 -0.41 1.73 26.39
N MET A 151 0.34 2.24 25.40
CA MET A 151 1.79 2.28 25.55
C MET A 151 2.16 3.25 26.67
N ASN A 152 3.05 2.77 27.52
CA ASN A 152 3.71 3.50 28.57
C ASN A 152 4.42 4.76 28.02
N ASP A 153 4.66 5.78 28.85
CA ASP A 153 5.35 7.00 28.40
C ASP A 153 6.78 6.70 27.89
N ARG A 154 7.28 7.49 26.94
CA ARG A 154 8.61 7.33 26.34
C ARG A 154 9.73 7.28 27.39
N GLN A 155 9.52 7.92 28.54
CA GLN A 155 10.48 7.96 29.65
C GLN A 155 10.77 6.59 30.27
N ILE A 156 9.80 5.67 30.21
CA ILE A 156 9.89 4.33 30.82
C ILE A 156 10.15 3.23 29.78
N TRP A 157 10.42 3.60 28.53
CA TRP A 157 10.79 2.63 27.51
C TRP A 157 12.22 2.10 27.76
N PRO A 158 12.46 0.79 27.58
CA PRO A 158 13.81 0.24 27.68
C PRO A 158 14.71 0.89 26.63
N LYS A 159 15.86 1.42 27.07
CA LYS A 159 16.85 2.00 26.18
C LYS A 159 17.45 0.89 25.32
N SER A 160 17.29 1.00 24.00
CA SER A 160 17.90 0.08 23.04
C SER A 160 19.40 0.32 22.95
N ASN A 161 20.20 -0.75 22.95
CA ASN A 161 21.64 -0.70 22.65
C ASN A 161 21.94 -0.57 21.15
N LYS A 162 20.92 -0.56 20.29
CA LYS A 162 21.11 -0.37 18.85
C LYS A 162 21.42 1.08 18.56
N LEU A 163 22.39 1.32 17.67
CA LEU A 163 22.66 2.65 17.13
C LEU A 163 21.34 3.25 16.59
N PRO A 164 20.99 4.48 17.01
CA PRO A 164 19.82 5.14 16.46
C PRO A 164 20.00 5.29 14.94
N PRO A 165 18.91 5.21 14.16
CA PRO A 165 19.00 5.46 12.73
C PRO A 165 19.60 6.84 12.52
N LEU A 166 20.60 6.92 11.64
CA LEU A 166 21.21 8.19 11.30
C LEU A 166 20.12 9.13 10.77
N PRO A 167 20.17 10.42 11.11
CA PRO A 167 19.25 11.38 10.53
C PRO A 167 19.35 11.28 9.01
N PRO A 168 18.24 11.45 8.27
CA PRO A 168 18.30 11.58 6.83
C PRO A 168 19.36 12.62 6.50
N ARG A 169 20.30 12.30 5.60
CA ARG A 169 21.26 13.29 5.09
C ARG A 169 20.41 14.50 4.70
N SER A 170 20.75 15.68 5.21
CA SER A 170 19.97 16.89 4.93
C SER A 170 19.92 17.07 3.43
N LEU A 171 18.84 16.65 2.79
CA LEU A 171 18.48 17.13 1.48
C LEU A 171 18.22 18.60 1.75
N THR A 172 19.10 19.46 1.27
CA THR A 172 18.81 20.88 1.14
C THR A 172 17.41 20.94 0.54
N SER A 173 16.46 21.41 1.32
CA SER A 173 15.06 21.49 0.92
C SER A 173 14.98 22.45 -0.26
N THR A 174 15.17 21.96 -1.48
CA THR A 174 14.54 22.55 -2.65
C THR A 174 13.07 22.38 -2.38
N LYS A 175 12.44 23.46 -1.89
CA LYS A 175 10.99 23.57 -1.72
C LYS A 175 10.37 23.03 -2.99
N ARG A 176 9.83 21.80 -2.97
CA ARG A 176 8.96 21.32 -4.04
C ARG A 176 7.77 22.27 -4.01
N GLY A 177 7.74 23.19 -4.97
CA GLY A 177 6.61 24.07 -5.18
C GLY A 177 5.37 23.19 -5.29
N ARG A 178 4.44 23.37 -4.35
CA ARG A 178 3.10 22.81 -4.41
C ARG A 178 2.45 23.50 -5.62
N LYS A 179 2.40 22.80 -6.77
CA LYS A 179 1.51 23.17 -7.87
C LYS A 179 0.10 22.69 -7.53
#